data_AF-A0A0A1X970-F1
#
_entry.id   AF-A0A0A1X970-F1
#
_cell.length_a   1.000
_cell.length_b   1.000
_cell.length_c   1.000
_cell.angle_alpha   90.00
_cell.angle_beta   90.00
_cell.angle_gamma   90.00
#
_symmetry.space_group_name_H-M   'P 1'
#
loop_
_entity.id
_entity.type
_entity.pdbx_description
1 polymer ?
#
loop_
_entity_poly.entity_id
_entity_poly.type
_entity_poly.pdbx_seq_one_letter_code
_entity_poly.pdbx_strand_id
1 'polypeptide(L)'
;MQSKWLQYIFNSMETYFKLLLLPWLRPFVQKRVFPEDTNRFFSQLTKDAIAMRAKNVDSQNSVDFLNHLRQLQEKKALSHDELVGHILTTMLDGYETSATVLFHTIFYLAHHPEYQEKLRAEILENLEEDDFVSYQKLCSLPYLDQCVHESIRLITVVAFYARICTEPTELDVGNGQIIPIRVGDVVSVPIF
;
A
#
# COMPACT_ATOMS: atom_id res chain seq x y z
N MET A 1 -2.97 -26.05 -7.10
CA MET A 1 -1.66 -25.50 -6.69
C MET A 1 -1.76 -24.02 -6.28
N GLN A 2 -2.59 -23.20 -6.94
CA GLN A 2 -2.78 -21.77 -6.63
C GLN A 2 -3.36 -21.44 -5.23
N SER A 3 -4.10 -22.34 -4.57
CA SER A 3 -4.75 -22.06 -3.29
C SER A 3 -3.82 -22.04 -2.07
N LYS A 4 -2.71 -22.79 -2.09
CA LYS A 4 -1.81 -22.91 -0.93
C LYS A 4 -1.00 -21.64 -0.67
N TRP A 5 -0.65 -20.91 -1.72
CA TRP A 5 0.18 -19.72 -1.62
C TRP A 5 -0.60 -18.54 -1.03
N LEU A 6 -1.82 -18.31 -1.51
CA LEU A 6 -2.74 -17.30 -0.96
C LEU A 6 -3.05 -17.57 0.51
N GLN A 7 -3.41 -18.82 0.87
CA GLN A 7 -3.64 -19.19 2.28
C GLN A 7 -2.41 -18.94 3.16
N TYR A 8 -1.20 -19.20 2.66
CA TYR A 8 0.01 -18.92 3.43
C TYR A 8 0.22 -17.42 3.61
N ILE A 9 0.02 -16.60 2.57
CA ILE A 9 0.12 -15.14 2.68
C ILE A 9 -0.87 -14.59 3.69
N PHE A 10 -2.14 -15.00 3.61
CA PHE A 10 -3.15 -14.58 4.57
C PHE A 10 -2.80 -15.01 5.99
N ASN A 11 -2.33 -16.23 6.20
CA ASN A 11 -1.96 -16.72 7.52
C ASN A 11 -0.68 -16.04 8.06
N SER A 12 0.27 -15.70 7.18
CA SER A 12 1.46 -14.91 7.54
C SER A 12 1.11 -13.45 7.85
N MET A 13 0.22 -12.83 7.09
CA MET A 13 -0.31 -11.49 7.38
C MET A 13 -1.10 -11.50 8.69
N GLU A 14 -1.98 -12.46 8.89
CA GLU A 14 -2.74 -12.61 10.14
C GLU A 14 -1.79 -12.79 11.33
N THR A 15 -0.76 -13.61 11.18
CA THR A 15 0.30 -13.76 12.20
C THR A 15 1.04 -12.44 12.43
N TYR A 16 1.38 -11.71 11.37
CA TYR A 16 2.04 -10.40 11.45
C TYR A 16 1.18 -9.36 12.20
N PHE A 17 -0.11 -9.27 11.88
CA PHE A 17 -1.06 -8.38 12.54
C PHE A 17 -1.28 -8.75 14.01
N LYS A 18 -1.36 -10.04 14.36
CA LYS A 18 -1.40 -10.49 15.77
C LYS A 18 -0.14 -10.14 16.54
N LEU A 19 1.03 -10.28 15.90
CA LEU A 19 2.33 -9.89 16.45
C LEU A 19 2.57 -8.39 16.51
N LEU A 20 1.71 -7.59 15.89
CA LEU A 20 1.76 -6.14 15.92
C LEU A 20 1.30 -5.60 17.28
N LEU A 21 0.33 -6.26 17.91
CA LEU A 21 -0.19 -5.93 19.24
C LEU A 21 0.65 -6.51 20.39
N LEU A 22 1.46 -7.54 20.12
CA LEU A 22 2.28 -8.25 21.11
C LEU A 22 3.75 -8.30 20.67
N PRO A 23 4.46 -7.15 20.66
CA PRO A 23 5.82 -7.06 20.14
C PRO A 23 6.81 -7.97 20.88
N TRP A 24 6.57 -8.27 22.16
CA TRP A 24 7.40 -9.18 22.96
C TRP A 24 7.31 -10.65 22.52
N LEU A 25 6.28 -11.05 21.75
CA LEU A 25 6.17 -12.39 21.18
C LEU A 25 6.94 -12.56 19.86
N ARG A 26 7.33 -11.46 19.20
CA ARG A 26 8.03 -11.51 17.91
C ARG A 26 9.31 -12.37 17.92
N PRO A 27 10.19 -12.31 18.95
CA PRO A 27 11.40 -13.12 18.99
C PRO A 27 11.13 -14.63 19.03
N PHE A 28 9.98 -15.06 19.58
CA PHE A 28 9.62 -16.47 19.77
C PHE A 28 8.91 -17.08 18.56
N VAL A 29 8.17 -16.27 17.80
CA VAL A 29 7.38 -16.79 16.68
C VAL A 29 8.22 -17.02 15.42
N GLN A 30 9.29 -16.25 15.20
CA GLN A 30 10.26 -16.37 14.08
C GLN A 30 9.66 -16.69 12.69
N LYS A 31 8.37 -16.38 12.48
CA LYS A 31 7.70 -16.60 11.20
C LYS A 31 7.98 -15.42 10.29
N ARG A 32 8.42 -15.74 9.08
CA ARG A 32 8.59 -14.75 8.03
C ARG A 32 7.22 -14.29 7.54
N VAL A 33 7.08 -12.97 7.35
CA VAL A 33 5.90 -12.37 6.72
C VAL A 33 5.73 -12.93 5.30
N PHE A 34 6.83 -13.15 4.60
CA PHE A 34 6.85 -13.77 3.28
C PHE A 34 7.48 -15.16 3.33
N PRO A 35 6.83 -16.22 2.80
CA PRO A 35 7.45 -17.53 2.67
C PRO A 35 8.66 -17.50 1.73
N GLU A 36 9.55 -18.49 1.90
CA GLU A 36 10.74 -18.65 1.06
C GLU A 36 10.39 -18.82 -0.42
N ASP A 37 9.27 -19.48 -0.74
CA ASP A 37 8.81 -19.66 -2.12
C ASP A 37 8.41 -18.32 -2.76
N THR A 38 7.76 -17.42 -2.00
CA THR A 38 7.48 -16.04 -2.44
C THR A 38 8.79 -15.30 -2.67
N ASN A 39 9.71 -15.36 -1.72
CA ASN A 39 10.99 -14.67 -1.83
C ASN A 39 11.77 -15.14 -3.07
N ARG A 40 11.80 -16.45 -3.32
CA ARG A 40 12.44 -17.04 -4.51
C ARG A 40 11.78 -16.57 -5.80
N PHE A 41 10.45 -16.58 -5.84
CA PHE A 41 9.69 -16.11 -7.00
C PHE A 41 10.01 -14.64 -7.31
N PHE A 42 9.91 -13.75 -6.33
CA PHE A 42 10.18 -12.32 -6.54
C PHE A 42 11.65 -12.03 -6.80
N SER A 43 12.57 -12.79 -6.20
CA SER A 43 13.99 -12.71 -6.50
C SER A 43 14.30 -13.09 -7.95
N GLN A 44 13.70 -14.17 -8.45
CA GLN A 44 13.84 -14.57 -9.85
C GLN A 44 13.18 -13.57 -10.80
N LEU A 45 11.96 -13.13 -10.50
CA LEU A 45 11.24 -12.12 -11.28
C LEU A 45 12.05 -10.83 -11.41
N THR A 46 12.68 -10.39 -10.32
CA THR A 46 13.52 -9.18 -10.30
C THR A 46 14.75 -9.36 -11.18
N LYS A 47 15.43 -10.51 -11.07
CA LYS A 47 16.59 -10.84 -11.94
C LYS A 47 16.20 -10.87 -13.41
N ASP A 48 15.09 -11.50 -13.73
CA ASP A 48 14.60 -11.62 -15.10
C ASP A 48 14.22 -10.24 -15.66
N ALA A 49 13.52 -9.41 -14.88
CA ALA A 49 13.17 -8.05 -15.27
C ALA A 49 14.40 -7.18 -15.54
N ILE A 50 15.44 -7.27 -14.69
CA ILE A 50 16.70 -6.55 -14.90
C ILE A 50 17.43 -7.08 -16.14
N ALA A 51 17.50 -8.40 -16.32
CA ALA A 51 18.17 -9.01 -17.47
C ALA A 51 17.47 -8.67 -18.80
N MET A 52 16.13 -8.62 -18.80
CA MET A 52 15.34 -8.18 -19.95
C MET A 52 15.65 -6.73 -20.31
N ARG A 53 15.79 -5.85 -19.31
CA ARG A 53 16.13 -4.43 -19.53
C ARG A 53 17.56 -4.23 -20.03
N ALA A 54 18.50 -5.01 -19.51
CA ALA A 54 19.89 -4.95 -19.97
C ALA A 54 20.03 -5.24 -21.48
N LYS A 55 19.13 -6.05 -22.05
CA LYS A 55 19.11 -6.39 -23.48
C LYS A 55 18.51 -5.29 -24.37
N ASN A 56 17.66 -4.43 -23.83
CA ASN A 56 16.96 -3.39 -24.59
C ASN A 56 17.56 -2.02 -24.25
N VAL A 57 18.37 -1.47 -25.16
CA VAL A 57 19.09 -0.19 -25.00
C VAL A 57 18.12 0.96 -24.65
N ASP A 58 16.93 0.96 -25.23
CA ASP A 58 15.91 1.99 -25.00
C ASP A 58 15.32 1.94 -23.58
N SER A 59 15.32 0.76 -22.94
CA SER A 59 14.76 0.55 -21.60
C SER A 59 15.72 0.87 -20.45
N GLN A 60 17.00 1.12 -20.75
CA GLN A 60 18.00 1.46 -19.73
C GLN A 60 17.78 2.86 -19.13
N ASN A 61 17.14 3.76 -19.90
CA ASN A 61 16.85 5.13 -19.50
C ASN A 61 15.37 5.38 -19.17
N SER A 62 14.54 4.34 -19.05
CA SER A 62 13.13 4.54 -18.71
C SER A 62 12.97 5.11 -17.30
N VAL A 63 12.08 6.10 -17.17
CA VAL A 63 11.76 6.73 -15.89
C VAL A 63 10.67 5.89 -15.21
N ASP A 64 11.07 4.81 -14.56
CA ASP A 64 10.16 3.93 -13.82
C ASP A 64 10.73 3.46 -12.49
N PHE A 65 9.86 2.81 -11.71
CA PHE A 65 10.16 2.34 -10.37
C PHE A 65 11.37 1.39 -10.32
N LEU A 66 11.50 0.46 -11.27
CA LEU A 66 12.59 -0.52 -11.25
C LEU A 66 13.94 0.13 -11.55
N ASN A 67 13.98 1.05 -12.51
CA ASN A 67 15.20 1.82 -12.79
C ASN A 67 15.56 2.75 -11.64
N HIS A 68 14.58 3.37 -10.98
CA HIS A 68 14.82 4.18 -9.79
C HIS A 68 15.42 3.35 -8.65
N LEU A 69 14.88 2.16 -8.40
CA LEU A 69 15.42 1.24 -7.40
C LEU A 69 16.84 0.76 -7.74
N ARG A 70 17.17 0.53 -9.01
CA ARG A 70 18.53 0.20 -9.44
C ARG A 70 19.52 1.34 -9.19
N GLN A 71 19.12 2.58 -9.48
CA GLN A 71 19.94 3.75 -9.15
C GLN A 71 20.14 3.89 -7.63
N LEU A 72 19.12 3.61 -6.84
CA LEU A 72 19.23 3.58 -5.38
C LEU A 72 20.12 2.43 -4.89
N GLN A 73 20.07 1.28 -5.54
CA GLN A 73 20.95 0.14 -5.25
C GLN A 73 22.42 0.54 -5.43
N GLU A 74 22.76 1.18 -6.54
CA GLU A 74 24.11 1.67 -6.82
C GLU A 74 24.53 2.77 -5.81
N LYS A 75 23.63 3.71 -5.51
CA LYS A 75 23.91 4.85 -4.62
C LYS A 75 24.06 4.46 -3.15
N LYS A 76 23.29 3.48 -2.67
CA LYS A 76 23.25 3.05 -1.26
C LYS A 76 23.90 1.69 -1.01
N ALA A 77 24.50 1.08 -2.04
CA ALA A 77 25.06 -0.27 -1.99
C ALA A 77 24.08 -1.33 -1.47
N LEU A 78 22.81 -1.27 -1.91
CA LEU A 78 21.79 -2.23 -1.48
C LEU A 78 22.11 -3.62 -2.03
N SER A 79 21.93 -4.63 -1.19
CA SER A 79 21.96 -6.03 -1.59
C SER A 79 20.81 -6.36 -2.54
N HIS A 80 20.95 -7.47 -3.26
CA HIS A 80 19.87 -7.99 -4.10
C HIS A 80 18.60 -8.29 -3.29
N ASP A 81 18.75 -8.81 -2.07
CA ASP A 81 17.60 -9.14 -1.22
C ASP A 81 16.88 -7.89 -0.71
N GLU A 82 17.61 -6.80 -0.42
CA GLU A 82 17.00 -5.51 -0.08
C GLU A 82 16.23 -4.91 -1.26
N LEU A 83 16.79 -5.02 -2.48
CA LEU A 83 16.11 -4.59 -3.70
C LEU A 83 14.79 -5.35 -3.91
N VAL A 84 14.84 -6.68 -3.80
CA VAL A 84 13.65 -7.55 -3.89
C VAL A 84 12.65 -7.21 -2.79
N GLY A 85 13.12 -6.96 -1.57
CA GLY A 85 12.28 -6.54 -0.44
C GLY A 85 11.50 -5.26 -0.73
N HIS A 86 12.15 -4.24 -1.31
CA HIS A 86 11.47 -3.00 -1.71
C HIS A 86 10.43 -3.23 -2.80
N ILE A 87 10.75 -4.04 -3.83
CA ILE A 87 9.81 -4.35 -4.91
C ILE A 87 8.58 -5.07 -4.36
N LEU A 88 8.82 -6.11 -3.57
CA LEU A 88 7.76 -6.93 -2.97
C LEU A 88 6.85 -6.10 -2.07
N THR A 89 7.43 -5.27 -1.21
CA THR A 89 6.68 -4.41 -0.28
C THR A 89 5.82 -3.41 -1.05
N THR A 90 6.39 -2.69 -2.03
CA THR A 90 5.62 -1.72 -2.83
C THR A 90 4.49 -2.37 -3.62
N MET A 91 4.72 -3.55 -4.20
CA MET A 91 3.66 -4.27 -4.93
C MET A 91 2.55 -4.74 -3.99
N LEU A 92 2.90 -5.28 -2.82
CA LEU A 92 1.91 -5.74 -1.85
C LEU A 92 1.07 -4.57 -1.33
N ASP A 93 1.73 -3.53 -0.80
CA ASP A 93 1.09 -2.40 -0.15
C ASP A 93 0.23 -1.59 -1.14
N GLY A 94 0.67 -1.50 -2.41
CA GLY A 94 -0.02 -0.73 -3.44
C GLY A 94 -1.14 -1.50 -4.15
N TYR A 95 -1.09 -2.83 -4.22
CA TYR A 95 -2.05 -3.62 -4.99
C TYR A 95 -3.38 -3.76 -4.26
N GLU A 96 -3.38 -4.37 -3.07
CA GLU A 96 -4.62 -4.73 -2.37
C GLU A 96 -5.38 -3.50 -1.88
N THR A 97 -4.66 -2.49 -1.37
CA THR A 97 -5.27 -1.24 -0.88
C THR A 97 -5.94 -0.47 -2.00
N SER A 98 -5.22 -0.19 -3.09
CA SER A 98 -5.73 0.58 -4.23
C SER A 98 -6.87 -0.16 -4.94
N ALA A 99 -6.75 -1.49 -5.10
CA ALA A 99 -7.82 -2.30 -5.70
C ALA A 99 -9.10 -2.26 -4.85
N THR A 100 -8.96 -2.30 -3.52
CA THR A 100 -10.10 -2.21 -2.59
C THR A 100 -10.77 -0.84 -2.66
N VAL A 101 -9.99 0.25 -2.68
CA VAL A 101 -10.53 1.61 -2.88
C VAL A 101 -11.28 1.68 -4.21
N LEU A 102 -10.63 1.29 -5.31
CA LEU A 102 -11.23 1.38 -6.65
C LEU A 102 -12.53 0.59 -6.75
N PHE A 103 -12.54 -0.65 -6.25
CA PHE A 103 -13.73 -1.50 -6.23
C PHE A 103 -14.89 -0.80 -5.52
N HIS A 104 -14.65 -0.25 -4.32
CA HIS A 104 -15.72 0.38 -3.55
C HIS A 104 -16.14 1.73 -4.12
N THR A 105 -15.21 2.53 -4.67
CA THR A 105 -15.56 3.76 -5.38
C THR A 105 -16.53 3.48 -6.52
N ILE A 106 -16.24 2.46 -7.35
CA ILE A 106 -17.15 2.05 -8.43
C ILE A 106 -18.46 1.50 -7.87
N PHE A 107 -18.40 0.69 -6.81
CA PHE A 107 -19.59 0.15 -6.15
C PHE A 107 -20.54 1.26 -5.66
N TYR A 108 -20.03 2.28 -4.96
CA TYR A 108 -20.84 3.39 -4.48
C TYR A 108 -21.40 4.22 -5.61
N LEU A 109 -20.59 4.55 -6.63
CA LEU A 109 -21.07 5.28 -7.80
C LEU A 109 -22.19 4.53 -8.52
N ALA A 110 -22.08 3.20 -8.67
CA ALA A 110 -23.11 2.39 -9.29
C ALA A 110 -24.43 2.35 -8.49
N HIS A 111 -24.38 2.54 -7.17
CA HIS A 111 -25.57 2.60 -6.30
C HIS A 111 -26.13 4.02 -6.13
N HIS A 112 -25.39 5.04 -6.59
CA HIS A 112 -25.78 6.45 -6.54
C HIS A 112 -25.65 7.11 -7.91
N PRO A 113 -26.60 6.82 -8.85
CA PRO A 113 -26.53 7.34 -10.21
C PRO A 113 -26.43 8.87 -10.29
N GLU A 114 -27.02 9.59 -9.35
CA GLU A 114 -26.92 11.05 -9.26
C GLU A 114 -25.47 11.54 -9.11
N TYR A 115 -24.66 10.84 -8.33
CA TYR A 115 -23.25 11.17 -8.12
C TYR A 115 -22.39 10.65 -9.27
N GLN A 116 -22.74 9.50 -9.83
CA GLN A 116 -22.09 8.96 -11.03
C GLN A 116 -22.23 9.90 -12.22
N GLU A 117 -23.44 10.38 -12.52
CA GLU A 117 -23.68 11.28 -13.65
C GLU A 117 -22.98 12.63 -13.45
N LYS A 118 -22.94 13.14 -12.22
CA LYS A 118 -22.15 14.35 -11.91
C LYS A 118 -20.65 14.16 -12.14
N LEU A 119 -20.10 13.02 -11.72
CA LEU A 119 -18.68 12.69 -11.96
C LEU A 119 -18.39 12.52 -13.44
N ARG A 120 -19.30 11.83 -14.14
CA ARG A 120 -19.21 11.66 -15.59
C ARG A 120 -19.22 13.01 -16.30
N ALA A 121 -20.10 13.93 -15.92
CA ALA A 121 -20.13 15.28 -16.49
C ALA A 121 -18.80 16.01 -16.26
N GLU A 122 -18.24 15.98 -15.05
CA GLU A 122 -16.92 16.57 -14.78
C GLU A 122 -15.84 15.96 -15.67
N ILE A 123 -15.81 14.64 -15.85
CA ILE A 123 -14.81 13.99 -16.72
C ILE A 123 -15.01 14.41 -18.19
N LEU A 124 -16.25 14.41 -18.68
CA LEU A 124 -16.57 14.76 -20.07
C LEU A 124 -16.26 16.23 -20.39
N GLU A 125 -16.49 17.15 -19.46
CA GLU A 125 -16.17 18.58 -19.60
C GLU A 125 -14.66 18.85 -19.68
N ASN A 126 -13.83 17.90 -19.24
CA ASN A 126 -12.38 18.03 -19.15
C ASN A 126 -11.63 17.08 -20.11
N LEU A 127 -12.33 16.51 -21.10
CA LEU A 127 -11.69 15.78 -22.21
C LEU A 127 -10.88 16.75 -23.07
N GLU A 128 -9.68 16.32 -23.45
CA GLU A 128 -8.80 17.00 -24.39
C GLU A 128 -9.05 16.48 -25.83
N GLU A 129 -8.25 16.93 -26.79
CA GLU A 129 -8.24 16.35 -28.15
C GLU A 129 -7.92 14.85 -28.04
N ASP A 130 -8.60 14.02 -28.85
CA ASP A 130 -8.53 12.54 -28.84
C ASP A 130 -9.28 11.80 -27.69
N ASP A 131 -10.29 12.42 -27.06
CA ASP A 131 -11.10 11.80 -25.99
C ASP A 131 -10.26 11.32 -24.78
N PHE A 132 -9.13 11.98 -24.53
CA PHE A 132 -8.21 11.67 -23.45
C PHE A 132 -8.21 12.76 -22.37
N VAL A 133 -7.96 12.39 -21.12
CA VAL A 133 -7.72 13.34 -20.03
C VAL A 133 -6.26 13.21 -19.62
N SER A 134 -5.48 14.29 -19.73
CA SER A 134 -4.07 14.24 -19.30
C SER A 134 -3.95 13.93 -17.80
N TYR A 135 -2.84 13.29 -17.42
CA TYR A 135 -2.59 12.93 -16.03
C TYR A 135 -2.69 14.13 -15.07
N GLN A 136 -2.10 15.28 -15.46
CA GLN A 136 -2.16 16.50 -14.66
C GLN A 136 -3.60 17.00 -14.50
N LYS A 137 -4.39 16.93 -15.58
CA LYS A 137 -5.79 17.33 -15.56
C LYS A 137 -6.62 16.41 -14.66
N LEU A 138 -6.45 15.09 -14.80
CA LEU A 138 -7.13 14.08 -13.98
C LEU A 138 -6.88 14.31 -12.49
N CYS A 139 -5.63 14.59 -12.10
CA CYS A 139 -5.27 14.89 -10.70
C CYS A 139 -5.83 16.22 -10.18
N SER A 140 -6.38 17.08 -11.04
CA SER A 140 -6.94 18.39 -10.67
C SER A 140 -8.46 18.40 -10.62
N LEU A 141 -9.12 17.28 -10.94
CA LEU A 141 -10.59 17.19 -10.97
C LEU A 141 -11.15 17.11 -9.54
N PRO A 142 -11.81 18.17 -9.05
CA PRO A 142 -12.20 18.26 -7.64
C PRO A 142 -13.29 17.26 -7.24
N TYR A 143 -14.23 16.93 -8.13
CA TYR A 143 -15.31 16.03 -7.80
C TYR A 143 -14.88 14.56 -7.90
N LEU A 144 -13.99 14.20 -8.82
CA LEU A 144 -13.28 12.92 -8.80
C LEU A 144 -12.55 12.70 -7.48
N ASP A 145 -11.79 13.71 -7.03
CA ASP A 145 -11.07 13.66 -5.75
C ASP A 145 -12.02 13.47 -4.57
N GLN A 146 -13.16 14.19 -4.55
CA GLN A 146 -14.21 14.00 -3.55
C GLN A 146 -14.79 12.58 -3.56
N CYS A 147 -15.07 12.01 -4.73
CA CYS A 147 -15.63 10.65 -4.84
C CYS A 147 -14.67 9.60 -4.28
N VAL A 148 -13.36 9.73 -4.55
CA VAL A 148 -12.33 8.83 -4.03
C VAL A 148 -12.19 8.99 -2.51
N HIS A 149 -12.10 10.23 -2.02
CA HIS A 149 -11.97 10.50 -0.58
C HIS A 149 -13.18 10.05 0.22
N GLU A 150 -14.40 10.27 -0.30
CA GLU A 150 -15.62 9.81 0.36
C GLU A 150 -15.70 8.28 0.40
N SER A 151 -15.26 7.61 -0.67
CA SER A 151 -15.18 6.15 -0.69
C SER A 151 -14.21 5.66 0.40
N ILE A 152 -13.01 6.25 0.49
CA ILE A 152 -12.02 5.90 1.53
C ILE A 152 -12.57 6.16 2.94
N ARG A 153 -13.32 7.25 3.15
CA ARG A 153 -13.97 7.57 4.42
C ARG A 153 -14.99 6.50 4.83
N LEU A 154 -15.72 5.92 3.87
CA LEU A 154 -16.75 4.91 4.13
C LEU A 154 -16.19 3.51 4.39
N ILE A 155 -15.15 3.09 3.66
CA ILE A 155 -14.67 1.69 3.70
C ILE A 155 -13.47 1.46 4.61
N THR A 156 -12.75 2.52 4.98
CA THR A 156 -11.58 2.49 5.87
C THR A 156 -10.70 1.24 5.64
N VAL A 157 -9.95 1.21 4.52
CA VAL A 157 -9.13 0.06 4.08
C VAL A 157 -8.17 -0.45 5.16
N VAL A 158 -7.63 0.46 5.97
CA VAL A 158 -6.77 0.15 7.11
C VAL A 158 -7.54 0.53 8.38
N ALA A 159 -7.82 -0.43 9.26
CA ALA A 159 -8.68 -0.18 10.42
C ALA A 159 -8.01 0.67 11.52
N PHE A 160 -6.70 0.52 11.70
CA PHE A 160 -5.95 1.21 12.76
C PHE A 160 -4.47 1.34 12.44
N TYR A 161 -3.82 2.32 13.07
CA TYR A 161 -2.37 2.45 13.10
C TYR A 161 -1.84 2.10 14.48
N ALA A 162 -0.85 1.20 14.57
CA ALA A 162 -0.14 0.99 15.83
C ALA A 162 1.06 1.94 15.95
N ARG A 163 1.30 2.38 17.19
CA ARG A 163 2.49 3.15 17.61
C ARG A 163 3.07 2.49 18.84
N ILE A 164 4.39 2.45 18.93
CA ILE A 164 5.10 1.99 20.13
C ILE A 164 5.57 3.25 20.85
N CYS A 165 5.23 3.35 22.13
CA CYS A 165 5.68 4.44 22.98
C CYS A 165 7.20 4.33 23.21
N THR A 166 7.95 5.36 22.81
CA THR A 166 9.42 5.41 22.97
C THR A 166 9.84 6.18 24.21
N GLU A 167 8.98 7.05 24.72
CA GLU A 167 9.22 7.90 25.89
C GLU A 167 7.94 8.00 26.73
N PRO A 168 7.99 7.95 28.07
CA PRO A 168 6.81 8.02 28.90
C PRO A 168 5.98 9.25 28.56
N THR A 169 4.69 9.04 28.28
CA THR A 169 3.79 10.12 27.87
C THR A 169 2.41 9.94 28.48
N GLU A 170 1.61 10.99 28.44
CA GLU A 170 0.25 11.03 28.95
C GLU A 170 -0.69 11.32 27.79
N LEU A 171 -1.72 10.47 27.63
CA LEU A 171 -2.76 10.68 26.63
C LEU A 171 -4.01 11.20 27.31
N ASP A 172 -4.40 12.43 26.99
CA ASP A 172 -5.71 12.98 27.33
C ASP A 172 -6.75 12.35 26.41
N VAL A 173 -7.68 11.57 26.98
CA VAL A 173 -8.77 10.92 26.25
C VAL A 173 -10.09 11.69 26.38
N GLY A 174 -10.04 12.92 26.89
CA GLY A 174 -11.19 13.77 27.15
C GLY A 174 -11.85 13.48 28.49
N ASN A 175 -12.83 14.31 28.86
CA ASN A 175 -13.59 14.21 30.13
C ASN A 175 -12.71 14.22 31.40
N GLY A 176 -11.53 14.84 31.33
CA GLY A 176 -10.57 14.89 32.43
C GLY A 176 -9.85 13.56 32.71
N GLN A 177 -9.96 12.58 31.80
CA GLN A 177 -9.25 11.32 31.90
C GLN A 177 -7.91 11.39 31.18
N ILE A 178 -6.85 11.10 31.92
CA ILE A 178 -5.48 11.03 31.40
C ILE A 178 -4.98 9.61 31.60
N ILE A 179 -4.53 8.98 30.52
CA ILE A 179 -3.97 7.62 30.54
C ILE A 179 -2.44 7.72 30.43
N PRO A 180 -1.68 7.25 31.43
CA PRO A 180 -0.23 7.18 31.31
C PRO A 180 0.17 6.03 30.39
N ILE A 181 0.97 6.35 29.36
CA ILE A 181 1.51 5.38 28.40
C ILE A 181 3.00 5.19 28.70
N ARG A 182 3.39 3.93 28.94
CA ARG A 182 4.77 3.56 29.30
C ARG A 182 5.57 3.23 28.06
N VAL A 183 6.89 3.33 28.17
CA VAL A 183 7.81 2.90 27.12
C VAL A 183 7.56 1.42 26.80
N GLY A 184 7.39 1.11 25.51
CA GLY A 184 7.09 -0.23 25.02
C GLY A 184 5.60 -0.54 24.91
N ASP A 185 4.72 0.29 25.46
CA ASP A 185 3.27 0.13 25.25
C ASP A 185 2.93 0.35 23.77
N VAL A 186 2.03 -0.49 23.26
CA VAL A 186 1.49 -0.36 21.90
C VAL A 186 0.16 0.38 21.97
N VAL A 187 0.12 1.56 21.37
CA VAL A 187 -1.09 2.36 21.21
C VAL A 187 -1.67 2.10 19.83
N SER A 188 -2.92 1.69 19.76
CA SER A 188 -3.65 1.52 18.50
C SER A 188 -4.57 2.72 18.28
N VAL A 189 -4.37 3.44 17.18
CA VAL A 189 -5.19 4.58 16.79
C VAL A 189 -6.16 4.12 15.70
N PRO A 190 -7.48 4.03 15.99
CA PRO A 190 -8.46 3.71 14.96
C PRO A 190 -8.52 4.84 13.92
N ILE A 191 -8.75 4.47 12.66
CA ILE A 191 -8.92 5.46 11.57
C ILE A 191 -10.38 5.95 11.47
N PHE A 192 -11.33 5.18 12.01
CA PHE A 192 -12.77 5.46 12.01
C PHE A 192 -13.27 6.05 13.33
#